data_AF-A0A7K2JX24-F1
#
_entry.id   AF-A0A7K2JX24-F1
#
_cell.length_a   1.000
_cell.length_b   1.000
_cell.length_c   1.000
_cell.angle_alpha   90.00
_cell.angle_beta   90.00
_cell.angle_gamma   90.00
#
_symmetry.space_group_name_H-M   'P 1'
#
loop_
_entity.id
_entity.type
_entity.pdbx_description
1 polymer ?
#
loop_
_entity_poly.entity_id
_entity_poly.type
_entity_poly.pdbx_seq_one_letter_code
_entity_poly.pdbx_strand_id
1 'polypeptide(L)'
;MTPAQRTARACRIAATIPAASAAYSATHHPLLALPGLLAAGIFLTVAASYTHEDHRQQARHTQLEDAADADAVLLPPPNPREQLDTGCCERWWTSCGWQHDETCPMRDHRSVV
;
A
#
# COMPACT_ATOMS: atom_id res chain seq x y z
N MET A 1 -4.97 1.41 -0.66
CA MET A 1 -4.93 0.59 -1.89
C MET A 1 -4.04 1.26 -2.92
N THR A 2 -2.85 0.70 -3.13
CA THR A 2 -1.88 1.24 -4.10
C THR A 2 -2.39 1.01 -5.55
N PRO A 3 -1.97 1.82 -6.53
CA PRO A 3 -2.31 1.59 -7.93
C PRO A 3 -1.92 0.17 -8.41
N ALA A 4 -0.81 -0.38 -7.90
CA ALA A 4 -0.37 -1.75 -8.17
C ALA A 4 -1.33 -2.84 -7.64
N GLN A 5 -1.97 -2.60 -6.49
CA GLN A 5 -2.99 -3.53 -5.98
C GLN A 5 -4.28 -3.51 -6.83
N ARG A 6 -4.61 -2.37 -7.46
CA ARG A 6 -5.76 -2.28 -8.36
C ARG A 6 -5.51 -3.02 -9.67
N THR A 7 -4.31 -2.90 -10.26
CA THR A 7 -3.94 -3.65 -11.47
C THR A 7 -3.91 -5.15 -11.22
N ALA A 8 -3.34 -5.61 -10.09
CA ALA A 8 -3.36 -7.02 -9.73
C ALA A 8 -4.79 -7.59 -9.57
N ARG A 9 -5.71 -6.82 -8.97
CA ARG A 9 -7.13 -7.21 -8.89
C ARG A 9 -7.80 -7.23 -10.25
N ALA A 10 -7.55 -6.23 -11.10
CA ALA A 10 -8.09 -6.18 -12.45
C ALA A 10 -7.62 -7.37 -13.29
N CYS A 11 -6.34 -7.76 -13.20
CA CYS A 11 -5.79 -8.94 -13.89
C CYS A 11 -6.42 -10.24 -13.39
N ARG A 12 -6.66 -10.41 -12.09
CA ARG A 12 -7.37 -11.59 -11.55
C ARG A 12 -8.81 -11.67 -12.06
N ILE A 13 -9.52 -10.54 -12.11
CA ILE A 13 -10.87 -10.47 -12.67
C ILE A 13 -10.83 -10.78 -14.17
N ALA A 14 -9.88 -10.23 -14.91
CA ALA A 14 -9.71 -10.50 -16.33
C ALA A 14 -9.41 -11.99 -16.61
N ALA A 15 -8.70 -12.68 -15.71
CA ALA A 15 -8.38 -14.10 -15.84
C ALA A 15 -9.61 -15.03 -15.73
N THR A 16 -10.72 -14.59 -15.12
CA THR A 16 -11.92 -15.43 -14.98
C THR A 16 -12.63 -15.64 -16.31
N ILE A 17 -12.58 -14.66 -17.21
CA ILE A 17 -13.20 -14.72 -18.54
C ILE A 17 -12.61 -15.87 -19.38
N PRO A 18 -11.29 -15.92 -19.64
CA PRO A 18 -10.71 -17.02 -20.41
C PRO A 18 -10.77 -18.37 -19.67
N ALA A 19 -10.75 -18.38 -18.33
CA ALA A 19 -10.94 -19.60 -17.56
C ALA A 19 -12.35 -20.19 -17.73
N ALA A 20 -13.39 -19.34 -17.70
CA ALA A 20 -14.77 -19.76 -17.95
C ALA A 20 -14.94 -20.26 -19.39
N SER A 21 -14.36 -19.55 -20.37
CA SER A 21 -14.36 -19.98 -21.77
C SER A 21 -13.64 -21.31 -21.98
N ALA A 22 -12.52 -21.54 -21.28
CA ALA A 22 -11.79 -22.80 -21.33
C ALA A 22 -12.59 -23.95 -20.71
N ALA A 23 -13.23 -23.72 -19.56
CA ALA A 23 -14.09 -24.72 -18.91
C ALA A 23 -15.27 -25.12 -19.81
N TYR A 24 -15.91 -24.14 -20.46
CA TYR A 24 -16.97 -24.39 -21.43
C TYR A 24 -16.46 -25.15 -22.67
N SER A 25 -15.26 -24.80 -23.16
CA SER A 25 -14.67 -25.49 -24.31
C SER A 25 -14.28 -26.92 -23.98
N ALA A 26 -13.85 -27.20 -22.74
CA ALA A 26 -13.46 -28.52 -22.29
C ALA A 26 -14.60 -29.56 -22.33
N THR A 27 -15.85 -29.11 -22.18
CA THR A 27 -17.02 -30.02 -22.24
C THR A 27 -17.42 -30.41 -23.66
N HIS A 28 -17.09 -29.59 -24.66
CA HIS A 28 -17.47 -29.83 -26.06
C HIS A 28 -16.28 -30.25 -26.95
N HIS A 29 -15.13 -29.60 -26.82
CA HIS A 29 -13.91 -29.85 -27.59
C HIS A 29 -12.65 -29.50 -26.76
N PRO A 30 -12.04 -30.49 -26.07
CA PRO A 30 -10.98 -30.22 -25.10
C PRO A 30 -9.73 -29.55 -25.68
N LEU A 31 -9.45 -29.73 -26.97
CA LEU A 31 -8.34 -29.06 -27.66
C LEU A 31 -8.53 -27.53 -27.75
N LEU A 32 -9.77 -27.03 -27.75
CA LEU A 32 -10.06 -25.59 -27.78
C LEU A 32 -9.93 -24.93 -26.39
N ALA A 33 -9.79 -25.71 -25.32
CA ALA A 33 -9.60 -25.16 -23.96
C ALA A 33 -8.17 -24.65 -23.71
N LEU A 34 -7.18 -25.17 -24.44
CA LEU A 34 -5.76 -24.83 -24.29
C LEU A 34 -5.46 -23.32 -24.37
N PRO A 35 -5.92 -22.55 -25.38
CA PRO A 35 -5.64 -21.12 -25.44
C PRO A 35 -6.27 -20.33 -24.28
N GLY A 36 -7.44 -20.73 -23.80
CA GLY A 36 -8.09 -20.08 -22.65
C GLY A 36 -7.33 -20.32 -21.34
N LEU A 37 -6.83 -21.55 -21.13
CA LEU A 37 -5.98 -21.86 -19.98
C LEU A 37 -4.65 -21.11 -20.02
N LEU A 38 -4.01 -21.00 -21.20
CA LEU A 38 -2.79 -20.22 -21.37
C LEU A 38 -3.00 -18.74 -21.05
N ALA A 39 -4.08 -18.13 -21.57
CA ALA A 39 -4.41 -16.74 -21.27
C ALA A 39 -4.66 -16.51 -19.77
N ALA A 40 -5.43 -17.39 -19.12
CA ALA A 40 -5.66 -17.32 -17.67
C ALA A 40 -4.35 -17.44 -16.88
N GLY A 41 -3.46 -18.35 -17.28
CA GLY A 41 -2.14 -18.52 -16.67
C GLY A 41 -1.26 -17.28 -16.78
N ILE A 42 -1.23 -16.61 -17.93
CA ILE A 42 -0.49 -15.36 -18.13
C ILE A 42 -1.01 -14.27 -17.19
N PHE A 43 -2.32 -14.05 -17.13
CA PHE A 43 -2.91 -13.05 -16.25
C PHE A 43 -2.64 -13.33 -14.76
N LEU A 44 -2.68 -14.59 -14.35
CA LEU A 44 -2.36 -14.99 -12.97
C LEU A 44 -0.87 -14.79 -12.64
N THR A 45 0.02 -15.10 -13.58
CA THR A 45 1.47 -14.90 -13.40
C THR A 45 1.79 -13.42 -13.23
N VAL A 46 1.19 -12.55 -14.05
CA VAL A 46 1.32 -11.10 -13.92
C VAL A 46 0.72 -10.59 -12.60
N ALA A 47 -0.44 -11.11 -12.20
CA ALA A 47 -1.02 -10.74 -10.90
C ALA A 47 -0.12 -11.17 -9.71
N ALA A 48 0.56 -12.31 -9.82
CA ALA A 48 1.49 -12.81 -8.82
C ALA A 48 2.81 -12.03 -8.78
N SER A 49 3.32 -11.56 -9.93
CA SER A 49 4.54 -10.75 -9.97
C SER A 49 4.35 -9.43 -9.22
N TYR A 50 3.21 -8.76 -9.39
CA TYR A 50 2.91 -7.52 -8.64
C TYR A 50 2.86 -7.74 -7.14
N THR A 51 2.27 -8.83 -6.66
CA THR A 51 2.28 -9.15 -5.22
C THR A 51 3.70 -9.42 -4.71
N HIS A 52 4.54 -10.07 -5.52
CA HIS A 52 5.90 -10.35 -5.12
C HIS A 52 6.77 -9.08 -5.05
N GLU A 53 6.56 -8.14 -5.97
CA GLU A 53 7.21 -6.83 -5.94
C GLU A 53 6.80 -6.00 -4.71
N ASP A 54 5.52 -5.99 -4.35
CA ASP A 54 5.01 -5.29 -3.16
C ASP A 54 5.70 -5.81 -1.88
N HIS A 55 5.82 -7.14 -1.74
CA HIS A 55 6.55 -7.75 -0.63
C HIS A 55 8.04 -7.35 -0.60
N ARG A 56 8.71 -7.31 -1.77
CA ARG A 56 10.11 -6.87 -1.86
C ARG A 56 10.26 -5.40 -1.50
N GLN A 57 9.31 -4.56 -1.92
CA GLN A 57 9.33 -3.13 -1.62
C GLN A 57 9.11 -2.90 -0.12
N GLN A 58 8.17 -3.61 0.50
CA GLN A 58 7.92 -3.52 1.93
C GLN A 58 9.11 -4.03 2.76
N ALA A 59 9.78 -5.10 2.32
CA ALA A 59 11.03 -5.55 2.92
C ALA A 59 12.15 -4.49 2.85
N ARG A 60 12.20 -3.67 1.78
CA ARG A 60 13.16 -2.56 1.71
C ARG A 60 12.78 -1.40 2.63
N HIS A 61 11.49 -1.07 2.73
CA HIS A 61 11.04 0.00 3.64
C HIS A 61 11.36 -0.33 5.10
N THR A 62 11.06 -1.56 5.52
CA THR A 62 11.41 -2.02 6.87
C THR A 62 12.92 -1.98 7.13
N GLN A 63 13.75 -2.39 6.17
CA GLN A 63 15.21 -2.24 6.29
C GLN A 63 15.68 -0.78 6.40
N LEU A 64 15.03 0.15 5.69
CA LEU A 64 15.34 1.57 5.79
C LEU A 64 14.90 2.17 7.13
N GLU A 65 13.76 1.72 7.67
CA GLU A 65 13.29 2.09 9.01
C GLU A 65 14.26 1.60 10.09
N ASP A 66 14.68 0.33 10.02
CA ASP A 66 15.67 -0.24 10.94
C ASP A 66 17.02 0.53 10.89
N ALA A 67 17.44 0.92 9.68
CA ALA A 67 18.65 1.72 9.49
C ALA A 67 18.49 3.15 10.03
N ALA A 68 17.34 3.78 9.81
CA ALA A 68 17.04 5.11 10.35
C ALA A 68 16.99 5.11 11.88
N ASP A 69 16.43 4.06 12.50
CA ASP A 69 16.40 3.89 13.94
C ASP A 69 17.81 3.68 14.52
N ALA A 70 18.66 2.94 13.81
CA ALA A 70 20.07 2.80 14.18
C ALA A 70 20.83 4.13 14.13
N ASP A 71 20.58 4.95 13.10
CA ASP A 71 21.17 6.28 12.96
C ASP A 71 20.62 7.27 14.01
N ALA A 72 19.34 7.15 14.38
CA ALA A 72 18.72 7.99 15.41
C ALA A 72 19.39 7.87 16.78
N VAL A 73 20.04 6.74 17.09
CA VAL A 73 20.83 6.56 18.32
C VAL A 73 22.10 7.42 18.31
N LEU A 74 22.65 7.72 17.14
CA LEU A 74 23.88 8.53 16.98
C LEU A 74 23.59 10.03 16.92
N LEU A 75 22.36 10.41 16.57
CA LEU A 75 21.94 11.80 16.46
C LEU A 75 21.53 12.35 17.84
N PRO A 76 21.88 13.62 18.16
CA PRO A 76 21.32 14.27 19.33
C PRO A 76 19.79 14.32 19.21
N PRO A 77 19.05 14.22 20.33
CA PRO A 77 17.59 14.24 20.29
C PRO A 77 17.11 15.52 19.59
N PRO A 78 16.06 15.43 18.75
CA PRO A 78 15.56 16.58 18.03
C PRO A 78 15.21 17.71 19.01
N ASN A 79 15.55 18.95 18.64
CA ASN A 79 15.18 20.10 19.44
C ASN A 79 13.64 20.15 19.53
N PRO A 80 13.06 20.21 20.75
CA PRO A 80 11.62 20.31 20.92
C PRO A 80 11.00 21.41 20.05
N ARG A 81 11.68 22.56 19.87
CA ARG A 81 11.17 23.66 19.03
C ARG A 81 11.00 23.26 17.56
N GLU A 82 11.94 22.52 16.99
CA GLU A 82 11.91 22.09 15.58
C GLU A 82 10.84 21.00 15.34
N GLN A 83 10.59 20.18 16.36
CA GLN A 83 9.51 19.19 16.36
C GLN A 83 8.12 19.84 16.50
N LEU A 84 8.06 21.01 17.14
CA LEU A 84 6.87 21.84 17.24
C LEU A 84 6.63 22.64 15.95
N ASP A 85 7.66 23.20 15.30
CA ASP A 85 7.59 23.94 14.03
C ASP A 85 6.97 23.12 12.86
N THR A 86 7.03 21.79 12.96
CA THR A 86 6.46 20.86 11.97
C THR A 86 5.07 20.34 12.34
N GLY A 87 4.64 20.53 13.59
CA GLY A 87 3.29 20.26 14.05
C GLY A 87 2.47 21.55 14.02
N CYS A 88 1.16 21.46 13.79
CA CYS A 88 0.24 22.61 13.95
C CYS A 88 0.10 23.08 15.42
N CYS A 89 1.09 22.74 16.23
CA CYS A 89 1.07 22.48 17.66
C CYS A 89 2.01 23.45 18.39
N GLU A 90 2.05 24.71 17.98
CA GLU A 90 2.93 25.69 18.64
C GLU A 90 2.12 26.67 19.47
N ARG A 91 0.85 26.84 19.09
CA ARG A 91 -0.08 27.77 19.72
C ARG A 91 -0.89 27.18 20.87
N TRP A 92 -0.85 25.86 21.06
CA TRP A 92 -1.62 25.15 22.11
C TRP A 92 -0.90 25.06 23.45
N TRP A 93 0.43 25.11 23.50
CA TRP A 93 1.17 25.14 24.78
C TRP A 93 0.77 26.37 25.62
N THR A 94 0.41 27.50 24.98
CA THR A 94 -0.09 28.70 25.68
C THR A 94 -1.60 28.69 25.87
N SER A 95 -2.33 27.80 25.23
CA SER A 95 -3.78 27.66 25.38
C SER A 95 -4.11 26.32 26.04
N CYS A 96 -4.23 26.32 27.37
CA CYS A 96 -4.64 25.19 28.20
C CYS A 96 -5.97 24.53 27.75
N GLY A 97 -5.97 23.74 26.68
CA GLY A 97 -7.10 22.90 26.26
C GLY A 97 -8.28 23.61 25.58
N TRP A 98 -8.10 24.78 24.94
CA TRP A 98 -9.19 25.36 24.14
C TRP A 98 -9.20 24.77 22.72
N GLN A 99 -10.40 24.41 22.28
CA GLN A 99 -10.74 23.81 20.98
C GLN A 99 -9.91 24.32 19.79
N HIS A 100 -9.60 23.40 18.88
CA HIS A 100 -8.96 23.68 17.59
C HIS A 100 -9.69 24.81 16.83
N ASP A 101 -8.92 25.76 16.29
CA ASP A 101 -9.43 26.71 15.30
C ASP A 101 -9.95 25.94 14.08
N GLU A 102 -11.15 26.29 13.63
CA GLU A 102 -11.83 25.63 12.49
C GLU A 102 -11.08 25.83 11.17
N THR A 103 -10.15 26.78 11.12
CA THR A 103 -9.30 27.07 9.97
C THR A 103 -8.01 26.22 9.92
N CYS A 104 -7.78 25.35 10.92
CA CYS A 104 -6.62 24.46 10.94
C CYS A 104 -6.67 23.44 9.77
N PRO A 105 -5.66 23.44 8.88
CA PRO A 105 -5.63 22.52 7.74
C PRO A 105 -5.34 21.06 8.14
N MET A 106 -4.86 20.82 9.36
CA MET A 106 -4.50 19.50 9.93
C MET A 106 -5.52 19.08 11.01
N ARG A 107 -6.82 19.11 10.68
CA ARG A 107 -7.93 18.90 11.64
C ARG A 107 -8.08 17.47 12.14
N ASP A 108 -7.37 16.51 11.55
CA ASP A 108 -7.55 15.09 11.82
C ASP A 108 -6.18 14.45 11.99
N HIS A 109 -5.77 14.12 13.21
CA HIS A 109 -4.97 12.93 13.54
C HIS A 109 -4.81 12.78 15.06
N ARG A 110 -5.64 11.89 15.62
CA ARG A 110 -5.36 10.94 16.72
C ARG A 110 -4.41 11.41 17.84
N SER A 111 -4.99 11.91 18.92
CA SER A 111 -4.44 11.70 20.26
C SER A 111 -4.77 10.27 20.72
N VAL A 112 -3.78 9.37 20.64
CA VAL A 112 -3.78 8.11 21.40
C VAL A 112 -2.50 8.10 22.20
N VAL A 113 -2.55 8.64 23.42
CA VAL A 113 -2.42 7.99 24.74
C VAL A 113 -2.46 9.09 25.78
#